data_AF-A0A6M3LPA0-F1
#
_entry.id   AF-A0A6M3LPA0-F1
#
_cell.length_a   1.000
_cell.length_b   1.000
_cell.length_c   1.000
_cell.angle_alpha   90.00
_cell.angle_beta   90.00
_cell.angle_gamma   90.00
#
_symmetry.space_group_name_H-M   'P 1'
#
loop_
_entity.id
_entity.type
_entity.pdbx_description
1 polymer ?
#
loop_
_entity_poly.entity_id
_entity_poly.type
_entity_poly.pdbx_seq_one_letter_code
_entity_poly.pdbx_strand_id
1 'polypeptide(L)'
;MPNLEKKSQPSESQIREFWEWCGCRQDEIDPSVWICLDGTRYTRYGGMPTPDMTFLFKYAVPKLEGYKIDINRTRFVTAPRWFVQVYNADNDGTSSGEDPALALFWAIYSALDLSPPM
;
A
#
# COMPACT_ATOMS: atom_id res chain seq x y z
N MET A 1 -26.08 -9.08 4.35
CA MET A 1 -25.03 -8.68 3.39
C MET A 1 -23.98 -7.93 4.19
N PRO A 2 -22.70 -8.34 4.19
CA PRO A 2 -21.69 -7.65 4.98
C PRO A 2 -21.53 -6.22 4.44
N ASN A 3 -21.49 -5.26 5.35
CA ASN A 3 -21.42 -3.84 5.08
C ASN A 3 -20.08 -3.56 4.37
N LEU A 4 -20.14 -3.23 3.09
CA LEU A 4 -18.95 -3.06 2.24
C LEU A 4 -18.40 -1.64 2.45
N GLU A 5 -17.66 -1.43 3.54
CA GLU A 5 -16.99 -0.17 3.80
C GLU A 5 -16.05 0.18 2.64
N LYS A 6 -16.27 1.37 2.07
CA LYS A 6 -15.34 1.97 1.12
C LYS A 6 -14.12 2.36 1.94
N LYS A 7 -13.04 1.55 1.90
CA LYS A 7 -11.80 1.93 2.61
C LYS A 7 -11.36 3.30 2.11
N SER A 8 -11.16 4.23 3.05
CA SER A 8 -10.76 5.60 2.80
C SER A 8 -9.36 5.67 2.19
N GLN A 9 -9.03 6.82 1.61
CA GLN A 9 -7.64 7.15 1.27
C GLN A 9 -6.78 7.07 2.55
N PRO A 10 -5.58 6.46 2.51
CA PRO A 10 -4.71 6.39 3.67
C PRO A 10 -4.29 7.80 4.08
N SER A 11 -4.13 8.02 5.39
CA SER A 11 -3.62 9.27 5.90
C SER A 11 -2.15 9.48 5.52
N GLU A 12 -1.67 10.72 5.57
CA GLU A 12 -0.25 11.00 5.34
C GLU A 12 0.66 10.22 6.30
N SER A 13 0.23 9.97 7.54
CA SER A 13 1.00 9.18 8.51
C SER A 13 1.08 7.71 8.11
N GLN A 14 -0.01 7.12 7.60
CA GLN A 14 -0.03 5.73 7.15
C GLN A 14 0.78 5.54 5.87
N ILE A 15 0.67 6.47 4.93
CA ILE A 15 1.51 6.50 3.74
C ILE A 15 2.97 6.61 4.16
N ARG A 16 3.27 7.44 5.18
CA ARG A 16 4.63 7.57 5.72
C ARG A 16 5.19 6.28 6.27
N GLU A 17 4.50 5.69 7.25
CA GLU A 17 4.88 4.44 7.91
C GLU A 17 5.09 3.33 6.88
N PHE A 18 4.20 3.23 5.89
CA PHE A 18 4.29 2.24 4.82
C PHE A 18 5.56 2.37 3.97
N TRP A 19 5.93 3.58 3.56
CA TRP A 19 7.12 3.76 2.74
C TRP A 19 8.42 3.70 3.54
N GLU A 20 8.40 4.06 4.82
CA GLU A 20 9.50 3.79 5.75
C GLU A 20 9.77 2.29 5.86
N TRP A 21 8.72 1.48 6.01
CA TRP A 21 8.82 0.02 5.95
C TRP A 21 9.37 -0.49 4.59
N CYS A 22 8.97 0.14 3.48
CA CYS A 22 9.54 -0.17 2.16
C CYS A 22 11.04 0.19 2.04
N GLY A 23 11.61 0.92 3.01
CA GLY A 23 12.99 1.39 3.03
C GLY A 23 13.22 2.75 2.37
N CYS A 24 12.16 3.51 2.11
CA CYS A 24 12.29 4.92 1.76
C CYS A 24 12.43 5.76 3.04
N ARG A 25 13.26 6.80 3.01
CA ARG A 25 13.49 7.68 4.17
C ARG A 25 13.48 9.14 3.75
N GLN A 26 13.18 10.00 4.71
CA GLN A 26 13.30 11.45 4.54
C GLN A 26 14.79 11.84 4.55
N ASP A 27 15.18 12.77 3.69
CA ASP A 27 16.54 13.31 3.64
C ASP A 27 16.82 14.15 4.89
N GLU A 28 18.01 13.98 5.48
CA GLU A 28 18.41 14.62 6.73
C GLU A 28 18.73 16.12 6.56
N ILE A 29 19.07 16.54 5.34
CA ILE A 29 19.44 17.92 5.00
C ILE A 29 18.21 18.67 4.49
N ASP A 30 17.40 18.04 3.65
CA ASP A 30 16.16 18.61 3.12
C ASP A 30 14.96 17.70 3.43
N PRO A 31 14.19 17.98 4.50
CA PRO A 31 13.05 17.17 4.86
C PRO A 31 11.94 17.19 3.80
N SER A 32 12.01 18.04 2.78
CA SER A 32 11.07 17.97 1.66
C SER A 32 11.42 16.88 0.63
N VAL A 33 12.52 16.16 0.83
CA VAL A 33 13.01 15.10 -0.06
C VAL A 33 12.87 13.73 0.59
N TRP A 34 12.33 12.79 -0.17
CA TRP A 34 12.31 11.36 0.17
C TRP A 34 13.28 10.60 -0.73
N ILE A 35 14.03 9.68 -0.16
CA ILE A 35 15.03 8.85 -0.83
C ILE A 35 14.64 7.38 -0.63
N CYS A 36 14.42 6.66 -1.73
CA CYS A 36 14.14 5.22 -1.70
C CYS A 36 15.42 4.37 -1.86
N LEU A 37 15.31 3.05 -1.65
CA LEU A 37 16.45 2.12 -1.62
C LEU A 37 17.29 2.11 -2.89
N ASP A 38 16.70 2.43 -4.04
CA ASP A 38 17.39 2.51 -5.33
C ASP A 38 18.06 3.89 -5.58
N GLY A 39 18.04 4.79 -4.59
CA GLY A 39 18.56 6.14 -4.70
C GLY A 39 17.60 7.14 -5.37
N THR A 40 16.39 6.73 -5.77
CA THR A 40 15.39 7.63 -6.35
C THR A 40 14.98 8.68 -5.33
N ARG A 41 14.97 9.95 -5.75
CA ARG A 41 14.60 11.11 -4.92
C ARG A 41 13.24 11.66 -5.34
N TYR A 42 12.36 11.89 -4.38
CA TYR A 42 11.04 12.52 -4.55
C TYR A 42 11.02 13.84 -3.78
N THR A 43 10.67 14.96 -4.41
CA THR A 43 10.78 16.31 -3.81
C THR A 43 9.42 16.96 -3.57
N ARG A 44 9.40 18.10 -2.86
CA ARG A 44 8.24 18.90 -2.39
C ARG A 44 7.06 19.07 -3.37
N TYR A 45 7.26 19.00 -4.69
CA TYR A 45 6.19 19.12 -5.71
C TYR A 45 5.73 17.79 -6.31
N GLY A 46 6.36 16.67 -5.94
CA GLY A 46 5.94 15.30 -6.21
C GLY A 46 5.56 14.51 -4.95
N GLY A 47 5.80 15.05 -3.76
CA GLY A 47 5.42 14.47 -2.49
C GLY A 47 6.06 13.10 -2.23
N MET A 48 5.48 12.37 -1.28
CA MET A 48 5.76 10.96 -1.07
C MET A 48 5.33 10.15 -2.31
N PRO A 49 5.98 9.01 -2.66
CA PRO A 49 5.48 8.16 -3.73
C PRO A 49 3.99 7.86 -3.49
N THR A 50 3.15 8.14 -4.48
CA THR A 50 1.73 7.83 -4.34
C THR A 50 1.58 6.30 -4.27
N PRO A 51 0.70 5.74 -3.42
CA PRO A 51 0.46 4.30 -3.38
C PRO A 51 -0.31 3.83 -4.61
N ASP A 52 0.29 3.98 -5.79
CA ASP A 52 -0.18 3.46 -7.07
C ASP A 52 0.43 2.08 -7.36
N MET A 53 -0.09 1.40 -8.38
CA MET A 53 0.40 0.07 -8.74
C MET A 53 1.89 0.07 -9.12
N THR A 54 2.41 1.12 -9.75
CA THR A 54 3.80 1.16 -10.19
C THR A 54 4.74 1.16 -8.98
N PHE A 55 4.48 2.04 -8.00
CA PHE A 55 5.33 2.16 -6.83
C PHE A 55 5.14 1.01 -5.84
N LEU A 56 3.92 0.48 -5.70
CA LEU A 56 3.68 -0.70 -4.88
C LEU A 56 4.45 -1.92 -5.40
N PHE A 57 4.43 -2.18 -6.70
CA PHE A 57 5.20 -3.29 -7.30
C PHE A 57 6.70 -3.04 -7.28
N LYS A 58 7.13 -1.77 -7.34
CA LYS A 58 8.55 -1.42 -7.32
C LYS A 58 9.17 -1.56 -5.92
N TYR A 59 8.50 -1.13 -4.87
CA TYR A 59 9.11 -1.04 -3.54
C TYR A 59 8.45 -1.94 -2.49
N ALA A 60 7.13 -2.13 -2.52
CA ALA A 60 6.42 -2.90 -1.48
C ALA A 60 6.41 -4.40 -1.77
N VAL A 61 6.05 -4.82 -2.99
CA VAL A 61 5.98 -6.24 -3.36
C VAL A 61 7.31 -6.98 -3.15
N PRO A 62 8.49 -6.41 -3.47
CA PRO A 62 9.76 -7.08 -3.20
C PRO A 62 10.06 -7.30 -1.70
N LYS A 63 9.44 -6.53 -0.80
CA LYS A 63 9.59 -6.69 0.65
C LYS A 63 8.69 -7.77 1.24
N LEU A 64 7.73 -8.27 0.47
CA LEU A 64 6.80 -9.32 0.86
C LEU A 64 7.37 -10.73 0.61
N GLU A 65 8.67 -10.91 0.86
CA GLU A 65 9.31 -12.22 0.74
C GLU A 65 8.62 -13.23 1.69
N GLY A 66 8.22 -14.38 1.14
CA GLY A 66 7.47 -15.40 1.88
C GLY A 66 5.95 -15.18 1.95
N TYR A 67 5.44 -14.03 1.49
CA TYR A 67 4.00 -13.81 1.32
C TYR A 67 3.55 -14.22 -0.08
N LYS A 68 2.29 -14.65 -0.16
CA LYS A 68 1.52 -14.81 -1.39
C LYS A 68 0.59 -13.62 -1.56
N ILE A 69 0.41 -13.19 -2.80
CA ILE A 69 -0.46 -12.08 -3.17
C ILE A 69 -1.48 -12.60 -4.17
N ASP A 70 -2.74 -12.68 -3.75
CA ASP A 70 -3.86 -13.06 -4.60
C ASP A 70 -4.66 -11.79 -4.94
N ILE A 71 -4.67 -11.43 -6.23
CA ILE A 71 -5.42 -10.27 -6.75
C ILE A 71 -6.50 -10.77 -7.69
N ASN A 72 -7.75 -10.61 -7.28
CA ASN A 72 -8.92 -11.02 -8.05
C ASN A 72 -9.77 -9.82 -8.42
N ARG A 73 -10.17 -9.75 -9.70
CA ARG A 73 -11.11 -8.75 -10.19
C ARG A 73 -12.48 -9.38 -10.42
N THR A 74 -13.47 -8.95 -9.68
CA THR A 74 -14.85 -9.37 -9.87
C THR A 74 -15.63 -8.27 -10.57
N ARG A 75 -16.37 -8.62 -11.62
CA ARG A 75 -17.30 -7.71 -12.29
C ARG A 75 -18.63 -7.75 -11.56
N PHE A 76 -18.97 -6.70 -10.80
CA PHE A 76 -20.33 -6.50 -10.32
C PHE A 76 -21.14 -5.69 -11.33
N VAL A 77 -22.47 -5.80 -11.24
CA VAL A 77 -23.42 -5.07 -12.10
C VAL A 77 -23.26 -3.56 -11.98
N THR A 78 -22.79 -3.06 -10.82
CA THR A 78 -22.68 -1.63 -10.52
C THR A 78 -21.29 -1.05 -10.79
N ALA A 79 -20.21 -1.80 -10.53
CA ALA A 79 -18.83 -1.39 -10.80
C ALA A 79 -17.85 -2.59 -10.70
N PRO A 80 -16.69 -2.56 -11.40
CA PRO A 80 -15.62 -3.53 -11.15
C PRO A 80 -15.06 -3.35 -9.74
N ARG A 81 -14.83 -4.44 -9.03
CA ARG A 81 -14.21 -4.43 -7.69
C ARG A 81 -13.03 -5.38 -7.64
N TRP A 82 -11.96 -4.91 -7.05
CA TRP A 82 -10.77 -5.67 -6.75
C TRP A 82 -10.88 -6.26 -5.36
N PHE A 83 -10.47 -7.52 -5.22
CA PHE A 83 -10.28 -8.21 -3.96
C PHE A 83 -8.81 -8.63 -3.90
N VAL A 84 -8.12 -8.18 -2.86
CA VAL A 84 -6.71 -8.47 -2.67
C VAL A 84 -6.53 -9.15 -1.34
N GLN A 85 -5.77 -10.25 -1.36
CA GLN A 85 -5.32 -10.95 -0.17
C GLN A 85 -3.80 -11.05 -0.20
N VAL A 86 -3.15 -10.66 0.89
CA VAL A 86 -1.71 -10.79 1.12
C VAL A 86 -1.54 -11.66 2.35
N TYR A 87 -0.85 -12.78 2.24
CA TYR A 87 -0.82 -13.77 3.32
C TYR A 87 0.43 -14.64 3.31
N ASN A 88 0.82 -15.11 4.48
CA ASN A 88 1.78 -16.20 4.67
C ASN A 88 1.22 -17.19 5.73
N ALA A 89 2.07 -18.00 6.35
CA ALA A 89 1.62 -18.94 7.38
C ALA A 89 1.17 -18.27 8.69
N ASP A 90 1.68 -17.07 8.97
CA ASP A 90 1.57 -16.40 10.27
C ASP A 90 0.65 -15.17 10.24
N ASN A 91 0.54 -14.50 9.09
CA ASN A 91 -0.18 -13.25 8.93
C ASN A 91 -1.01 -13.25 7.65
N ASP A 92 -2.15 -12.58 7.69
CA ASP A 92 -3.00 -12.33 6.54
C ASP A 92 -3.57 -10.90 6.56
N GLY A 93 -3.76 -10.34 5.37
CA GLY A 93 -4.36 -9.05 5.17
C GLY A 93 -5.24 -9.07 3.94
N THR A 94 -6.46 -8.55 4.09
CA THR A 94 -7.46 -8.52 3.02
C THR A 94 -7.98 -7.12 2.80
N SER A 95 -8.29 -6.80 1.55
CA SER A 95 -8.90 -5.54 1.18
C SER A 95 -9.69 -5.67 -0.11
N SER A 96 -10.64 -4.75 -0.30
CA SER A 96 -11.36 -4.65 -1.57
C SER A 96 -11.70 -3.20 -1.89
N GLY A 97 -11.78 -2.88 -3.19
CA GLY A 97 -12.06 -1.52 -3.64
C GLY A 97 -12.19 -1.42 -5.16
N GLU A 98 -12.63 -0.26 -5.63
CA GLU A 98 -12.68 0.06 -7.07
C GLU A 98 -11.27 0.35 -7.63
N ASP A 99 -10.40 0.89 -6.77
CA ASP A 99 -9.00 1.15 -7.07
C ASP A 99 -8.13 -0.07 -6.66
N PRO A 100 -7.46 -0.73 -7.62
CA PRO A 100 -6.60 -1.87 -7.32
C PRO A 100 -5.39 -1.51 -6.45
N ALA A 101 -4.84 -0.30 -6.60
CA ALA A 101 -3.67 0.12 -5.85
C ALA A 101 -4.03 0.35 -4.38
N LEU A 102 -5.16 1.01 -4.13
CA LEU A 102 -5.68 1.20 -2.78
C LEU A 102 -6.07 -0.13 -2.13
N ALA A 103 -6.66 -1.05 -2.89
CA ALA A 103 -6.95 -2.39 -2.40
C ALA A 103 -5.66 -3.13 -2.02
N LEU A 104 -4.63 -3.10 -2.87
CA LEU A 104 -3.35 -3.73 -2.58
C LEU A 104 -2.64 -3.09 -1.39
N PHE A 105 -2.57 -1.76 -1.32
CA PHE A 105 -2.00 -1.02 -0.20
C PHE A 105 -2.60 -1.50 1.14
N TRP A 106 -3.93 -1.51 1.25
CA TRP A 106 -4.59 -1.90 2.49
C TRP A 106 -4.47 -3.38 2.84
N ALA A 107 -4.36 -4.26 1.84
CA ALA A 107 -4.11 -5.67 2.08
C ALA A 107 -2.70 -5.88 2.63
N ILE A 108 -1.69 -5.21 2.06
CA ILE A 108 -0.31 -5.24 2.56
C ILE A 108 -0.24 -4.66 3.97
N TYR A 109 -0.80 -3.46 4.15
CA TYR A 109 -0.77 -2.73 5.42
C TYR A 109 -1.38 -3.57 6.56
N SER A 110 -2.51 -4.24 6.28
CA SER A 110 -3.14 -5.16 7.23
C SER A 110 -2.32 -6.42 7.50
N ALA A 111 -1.70 -7.01 6.47
CA ALA A 111 -0.91 -8.25 6.61
C ALA A 111 0.41 -8.06 7.39
N LEU A 112 0.84 -6.82 7.55
CA LEU A 112 2.04 -6.43 8.27
C LEU A 112 1.75 -5.91 9.68
N ASP A 113 0.47 -5.83 10.07
CA ASP A 113 0.02 -5.19 11.31
C ASP A 113 0.61 -3.78 11.49
N LEU A 114 0.77 -3.04 10.39
CA LEU A 114 1.14 -1.63 10.45
C LEU A 114 -0.02 -0.88 11.11
N SER A 115 0.30 0.08 11.97
CA SER A 115 -0.61 0.66 12.96
C SER A 115 -2.01 0.92 12.37
N PRO A 116 -3.09 0.27 12.86
CA PRO A 116 -4.40 0.39 12.25
C PRO A 116 -4.90 1.85 12.30
N PRO A 117 -5.71 2.30 11.32
CA PRO A 117 -6.34 3.62 11.40
C PRO A 117 -7.12 3.73 12.72
N MET A 118 -6.75 4.72 13.55
CA MET A 118 -7.60 5.21 14.64
C MET A 118 -8.79 5.98 14.08
#